data_AF-A0A531NAB5-F1
#
_entry.id   AF-A0A531NAB5-F1
#
_cell.length_a   1.000
_cell.length_b   1.000
_cell.length_c   1.000
_cell.angle_alpha   90.00
_cell.angle_beta   90.00
_cell.angle_gamma   90.00
#
_symmetry.space_group_name_H-M   'P 1'
#
loop_
_entity.id
_entity.type
_entity.pdbx_description
1 polymer ?
#
loop_
_entity_poly.entity_id
_entity_poly.type
_entity_poly.pdbx_seq_one_letter_code
_entity_poly.pdbx_strand_id
1 'polypeptide(L)' 'YIWSVFVEPAARRNGVALALVRAGVDYLRSIGCTKAVLHSSDVGEGVYRAAGFEIAKEMRLDLTHSLCTT' A
#
# COMPACT_ATOMS: atom_id res chain seq x y z
N TYR A 1 -9.22 0.04 2.08
CA TYR A 1 -7.91 -0.61 2.03
C TYR A 1 -7.54 -0.83 0.57
N ILE A 2 -6.32 -0.56 0.15
CA ILE A 2 -5.85 -0.90 -1.21
C ILE A 2 -4.96 -2.14 -1.09
N TRP A 3 -5.36 -3.22 -1.77
CA TRP A 3 -4.69 -4.53 -1.71
C TRP A 3 -4.17 -4.92 -3.11
N SER A 4 -3.09 -5.71 -3.16
CA SER A 4 -2.53 -6.32 -4.39
C SER A 4 -2.32 -5.37 -5.58
N VAL A 5 -1.68 -4.21 -5.39
CA VAL A 5 -1.24 -3.40 -6.53
C VAL A 5 -0.07 -4.10 -7.22
N PHE A 6 -0.26 -4.47 -8.48
CA PHE A 6 0.76 -5.13 -9.29
C PHE A 6 0.85 -4.49 -10.67
N VAL A 7 2.08 -4.42 -11.19
CA VAL A 7 2.37 -4.01 -12.57
C VAL A 7 3.34 -5.03 -13.16
N GLU A 8 2.94 -5.58 -14.30
CA GLU A 8 3.75 -6.49 -15.12
C GLU A 8 5.14 -5.87 -15.37
N PRO A 9 6.25 -6.58 -15.15
CA PRO A 9 7.62 -6.10 -15.40
C PRO A 9 7.80 -5.28 -16.68
N ALA A 10 7.23 -5.74 -17.80
CA ALA A 10 7.34 -5.06 -19.09
C ALA A 10 6.65 -3.68 -19.14
N ALA A 11 5.69 -3.41 -18.25
CA ALA A 11 4.95 -2.16 -18.16
C ALA A 11 5.46 -1.21 -17.05
N ARG A 12 6.52 -1.60 -16.32
CA ARG A 12 7.09 -0.77 -15.23
C ARG A 12 7.83 0.45 -15.77
N ARG A 13 8.09 1.42 -14.88
CA ARG A 13 8.77 2.70 -15.18
C ARG A 13 8.04 3.63 -16.14
N ASN A 14 6.77 3.33 -16.47
CA ASN A 14 5.90 4.16 -17.30
C ASN A 14 4.75 4.82 -16.50
N GLY A 15 4.88 4.96 -15.18
CA GLY A 15 3.87 5.61 -14.33
C GLY A 15 2.60 4.79 -14.04
N VAL A 16 2.48 3.57 -14.58
CA VAL A 16 1.28 2.72 -14.46
C VAL A 16 0.87 2.49 -13.00
N ALA A 17 1.82 2.19 -12.10
CA ALA A 17 1.51 1.94 -10.70
C ALA A 17 0.86 3.15 -10.02
N LEU A 18 1.38 4.36 -10.27
CA LEU A 18 0.83 5.59 -9.71
C LEU A 18 -0.57 5.88 -10.28
N ALA A 19 -0.78 5.64 -11.57
CA ALA A 19 -2.08 5.80 -12.20
C ALA A 19 -3.13 4.85 -11.58
N LEU A 20 -2.78 3.58 -11.37
CA LEU A 20 -3.66 2.60 -10.72
C LEU A 20 -4.01 3.02 -9.29
N VAL A 21 -3.02 3.45 -8.50
CA VAL A 21 -3.25 3.89 -7.11
C VAL A 21 -4.15 5.12 -7.07
N ARG A 22 -3.93 6.12 -7.93
CA ARG A 22 -4.76 7.33 -8.00
C ARG A 22 -6.20 7.00 -8.39
N ALA A 23 -6.40 6.15 -9.40
CA ALA A 23 -7.73 5.70 -9.78
C ALA A 23 -8.46 5.00 -8.61
N GLY A 24 -7.75 4.17 -7.85
CA GLY A 24 -8.29 3.56 -6.63
C GLY A 24 -8.64 4.59 -5.54
N VAL A 25 -7.77 5.56 -5.29
CA VAL A 25 -8.02 6.65 -4.32
C VAL A 25 -9.24 7.48 -4.73
N ASP A 26 -9.35 7.86 -5.99
CA ASP A 26 -10.46 8.65 -6.50
C ASP A 26 -11.78 7.89 -6.40
N TYR A 27 -11.77 6.59 -6.71
CA TYR A 27 -12.93 5.74 -6.49
C TYR A 27 -13.32 5.68 -5.01
N LEU A 28 -12.37 5.44 -4.10
CA LEU A 28 -12.62 5.41 -2.66
C LEU A 28 -13.23 6.72 -2.15
N ARG A 29 -12.72 7.87 -2.63
CA ARG A 29 -13.30 9.19 -2.33
C ARG A 29 -14.73 9.30 -2.83
N SER A 30 -15.00 8.85 -4.05
CA SER A 30 -16.34 8.94 -4.66
C SER A 30 -17.42 8.18 -3.88
N ILE A 31 -17.04 7.12 -3.15
CA ILE A 31 -17.96 6.34 -2.31
C ILE A 31 -17.95 6.75 -0.84
N GLY A 32 -17.35 7.90 -0.51
CA GLY A 32 -17.36 8.47 0.84
C GLY A 32 -16.37 7.85 1.82
N CYS A 33 -15.38 7.09 1.35
CA CYS A 33 -14.31 6.62 2.24
C CYS A 33 -13.44 7.79 2.71
N THR A 34 -13.13 7.82 4.00
CA THR A 34 -12.37 8.91 4.62
C THR A 34 -10.88 8.58 4.80
N LYS A 35 -10.50 7.31 4.65
CA LYS A 35 -9.12 6.86 4.80
C LYS A 35 -8.81 5.65 3.92
N ALA A 36 -7.69 5.70 3.21
CA ALA A 36 -7.09 4.56 2.54
C ALA A 36 -5.85 4.12 3.31
N VAL A 37 -5.68 2.82 3.47
CA VAL A 37 -4.52 2.18 4.11
C VAL A 37 -4.03 1.03 3.24
N LEU A 38 -2.74 0.76 3.30
CA LEU A 38 -2.06 -0.32 2.59
C LEU A 38 -0.75 -0.66 3.30
N HIS A 39 -0.21 -1.83 3.01
CA HIS A 39 1.16 -2.20 3.37
C HIS A 39 2.01 -2.16 2.12
N SER A 40 3.01 -1.28 2.12
CA SER A 40 3.92 -1.13 0.99
C SER A 40 5.05 -2.16 1.08
N SER A 41 5.56 -2.58 -0.08
CA SER A 41 6.93 -3.10 -0.18
C SER A 41 7.91 -1.93 -0.27
N ASP A 42 9.20 -2.19 -0.01
CA ASP A 42 10.26 -1.16 -0.11
C ASP A 42 10.28 -0.51 -1.51
N VAL A 43 10.13 -1.32 -2.56
CA VAL A 43 10.10 -0.84 -3.96
C VAL A 43 8.84 -0.03 -4.26
N GLY A 44 7.72 -0.37 -3.62
CA GLY A 44 6.43 0.30 -3.83
C GLY A 44 6.30 1.64 -3.10
N GLU A 45 7.12 1.91 -2.08
CA GLU A 45 6.93 3.05 -1.17
C GLU A 45 6.90 4.38 -1.92
N GLY A 46 7.81 4.56 -2.89
CA GLY A 46 7.88 5.78 -3.69
C GLY A 46 6.59 6.06 -4.47
N VAL A 47 5.90 5.02 -4.95
CA VAL A 47 4.61 5.16 -5.64
C VAL A 47 3.54 5.69 -4.69
N TYR A 48 3.46 5.12 -3.48
CA TYR A 48 2.44 5.50 -2.51
C TYR A 48 2.70 6.89 -1.92
N ARG A 49 3.97 7.25 -1.65
CA ARG A 49 4.32 8.63 -1.27
C ARG A 49 3.93 9.64 -2.35
N ALA A 50 4.19 9.33 -3.63
CA ALA A 50 3.77 10.17 -4.76
C ALA A 50 2.25 10.27 -4.93
N ALA A 51 1.49 9.34 -4.35
CA ALA A 51 0.03 9.36 -4.28
C ALA A 51 -0.51 10.06 -3.01
N GLY A 52 0.36 10.56 -2.12
CA GLY A 52 -0.02 11.26 -0.89
C GLY A 52 -0.23 10.36 0.33
N PHE A 53 0.26 9.11 0.30
CA PHE A 53 0.30 8.27 1.49
C PHE A 53 1.49 8.65 2.38
N GLU A 54 1.27 8.52 3.69
CA GLU A 54 2.30 8.70 4.71
C GLU A 54 2.55 7.37 5.43
N ILE A 55 3.76 7.23 5.98
CA ILE A 55 4.10 6.07 6.82
C ILE A 55 3.31 6.16 8.12
N ALA A 56 2.66 5.06 8.48
CA ALA A 56 1.96 4.89 9.74
C ALA A 56 2.64 3.81 10.59
N LYS A 57 2.42 3.87 11.91
CA LYS A 57 2.93 2.87 12.86
C LYS A 57 2.15 1.57 12.69
N GLU A 58 2.82 0.53 12.22
CA GLU A 58 2.32 -0.84 12.22
C GLU A 58 2.86 -1.60 13.43
N MET A 59 2.05 -2.48 14.02
CA MET A 59 2.49 -3.42 15.05
C MET A 59 2.36 -4.83 14.48
N ARG A 60 3.43 -5.61 14.58
CA ARG A 60 3.48 -6.99 14.10
C ARG A 60 3.85 -7.90 15.27
N LEU A 61 3.18 -9.03 15.37
CA LEU A 61 3.54 -10.13 16.26
C LEU A 61 3.76 -11.37 15.41
N ASP A 62 4.95 -11.94 15.48
CA ASP A 62 5.24 -13.22 14.87
C ASP A 62 4.67 -14.33 15.76
N LEU A 63 3.67 -15.07 15.24
CA LEU A 63 3.01 -16.17 15.96
C LEU A 63 3.69 -17.52 15.73
N THR A 64 4.75 -17.57 14.92
CA THR A 64 5.49 -18.81 14.66
C THR A 64 6.50 -19.14 15.75
N HIS A 65 6.80 -18.17 16.61
CA HIS A 65 7.62 -18.35 17.80
C HIS A 65 6.75 -18.36 19.05
N SER A 66 6.80 -19.45 19.81
CA SER A 66 6.20 -19.48 21.15
C SER A 66 6.88 -18.43 22.02
N LEU A 67 6.09 -17.63 22.73
CA LEU A 67 6.61 -16.71 23.74
C LEU A 67 7.44 -17.53 24.73
N CYS A 68 8.74 -17.25 24.80
CA CYS A 68 9.59 -17.77 25.86
C CYS A 68 9.06 -17.16 27.16
N THR A 69 8.27 -17.95 27.90
CA THR A 69 7.87 -17.63 29.28
C THR A 69 9.12 -17.68 30.15
N THR A 70 9.58 -16.52 30.59
CA THR A 70 10.58 -16.35 31.66
C THR A 70 9.95 -16.57 33.03
#